data_AF-A0A4P6Q6K4-F1
#
_entry.id   AF-A0A4P6Q6K4-F1
#
_cell.length_a   1.000
_cell.length_b   1.000
_cell.length_c   1.000
_cell.angle_alpha   90.00
_cell.angle_beta   90.00
_cell.angle_gamma   90.00
#
_symmetry.space_group_name_H-M   'P 1'
#
loop_
_entity.id
_entity.type
_entity.pdbx_description
1 polymer ?
#
loop_
_entity_poly.entity_id
_entity_poly.type
_entity_poly.pdbx_seq_one_letter_code
_entity_poly.pdbx_strand_id
1 'polypeptide(L)'
;MLRFAPQAASEPVGKVLASAIANAEHNDKLDRETLVVGGAWVDEGPTLKRIRPRGFGRAFRVTKRTSHITVVVEPRETAGASSAKTKERTR
;
A
#
# COMPACT_ATOMS: atom_id res chain seq x y z
N MET A 1 -8.77 1.41 -13.26
CA MET A 1 -9.81 1.10 -12.24
C MET A 1 -9.87 2.15 -11.12
N LEU A 2 -8.75 2.46 -10.45
CA LEU A 2 -8.74 3.39 -9.30
C LEU A 2 -9.28 4.80 -9.60
N ARG A 3 -9.03 5.35 -10.80
CA ARG A 3 -9.51 6.69 -11.20
C ARG A 3 -11.04 6.86 -11.16
N PHE A 4 -11.79 5.78 -11.30
CA PHE A 4 -13.25 5.80 -11.35
C PHE A 4 -13.90 5.19 -10.11
N ALA A 5 -13.09 4.77 -9.13
CA ALA A 5 -13.62 4.22 -7.89
C ALA A 5 -14.24 5.33 -7.03
N PRO A 6 -15.45 5.14 -6.48
CA PRO A 6 -16.16 6.17 -5.72
C PRO A 6 -15.56 6.44 -4.32
N GLN A 7 -14.59 5.62 -3.89
CA GLN A 7 -13.99 5.73 -2.56
C GLN A 7 -12.94 6.84 -2.53
N ALA A 8 -12.96 7.69 -1.49
CA ALA A 8 -11.96 8.76 -1.32
C ALA A 8 -10.52 8.23 -1.18
N ALA A 9 -10.36 6.97 -0.76
CA ALA A 9 -9.06 6.30 -0.68
C ALA A 9 -8.44 6.00 -2.05
N SER A 10 -9.17 6.16 -3.16
CA SER A 10 -8.68 5.86 -4.50
C SER A 10 -7.56 6.80 -4.94
N GLU A 11 -7.64 8.08 -4.58
CA GLU A 11 -6.64 9.09 -4.92
C GLU A 11 -5.26 8.79 -4.30
N PRO A 12 -5.12 8.60 -2.97
CA PRO A 12 -3.82 8.32 -2.38
C PRO A 12 -3.24 7.00 -2.87
N VAL A 13 -4.05 5.93 -3.00
CA VAL A 13 -3.58 4.64 -3.51
C VAL A 13 -3.12 4.75 -4.97
N GLY A 14 -3.86 5.49 -5.80
CA GLY A 14 -3.47 5.74 -7.19
C GLY A 14 -2.14 6.48 -7.33
N LYS A 15 -1.88 7.46 -6.45
CA LYS A 15 -0.59 8.18 -6.40
C LYS A 15 0.57 7.27 -6.00
N VAL A 16 0.36 6.42 -4.99
CA VAL A 16 1.39 5.46 -4.54
C VAL A 16 1.71 4.46 -5.65
N LEU A 17 0.69 3.94 -6.33
CA LEU A 17 0.90 3.02 -7.46
C LEU A 17 1.66 3.70 -8.62
N ALA A 18 1.30 4.93 -8.98
CA ALA A 18 2.00 5.68 -10.01
C ALA A 18 3.47 5.94 -9.64
N SER A 19 3.74 6.23 -8.35
CA SER A 19 5.10 6.37 -7.83
C SER A 19 5.86 5.05 -7.87
N ALA A 20 5.23 3.92 -7.54
CA ALA A 20 5.88 2.61 -7.57
C ALA A 20 6.28 2.22 -9.00
N ILE A 21 5.41 2.49 -9.98
CA ILE A 21 5.71 2.30 -11.41
C ILE A 21 6.90 3.17 -11.83
N ALA A 22 6.90 4.46 -11.49
CA ALA A 22 8.00 5.37 -11.81
C ALA A 22 9.33 4.92 -11.16
N ASN A 23 9.28 4.41 -9.93
CA ASN A 23 10.47 3.87 -9.25
C ASN A 23 11.02 2.63 -9.99
N ALA A 24 10.14 1.71 -10.42
CA ALA A 24 10.54 0.53 -11.17
C ALA A 24 11.11 0.88 -12.56
N GLU A 25 10.56 1.88 -13.24
CA GLU A 25 11.07 2.39 -14.52
C GLU A 25 12.45 3.05 -14.37
N HIS A 26 12.62 3.93 -13.38
CA HIS A 26 13.83 4.74 -13.27
C HIS A 26 14.99 4.06 -12.54
N ASN A 27 14.72 3.35 -11.45
CA ASN A 27 15.77 2.77 -10.62
C ASN A 27 16.14 1.36 -11.10
N ASP A 28 15.13 0.54 -11.36
CA ASP A 28 15.32 -0.87 -11.70
C ASP A 28 15.32 -1.12 -13.23
N LYS A 29 14.97 -0.10 -14.04
CA LYS A 29 14.93 -0.15 -15.52
C LYS A 29 13.99 -1.23 -16.07
N LEU A 30 12.90 -1.51 -15.36
CA LEU A 30 11.87 -2.44 -15.84
C LEU A 30 10.94 -1.74 -16.82
N ASP A 31 10.39 -2.52 -17.76
CA ASP A 31 9.40 -2.04 -18.70
C ASP A 31 8.02 -1.91 -18.05
N ARG A 32 7.39 -0.75 -18.21
CA ARG A 32 6.11 -0.38 -17.61
C ARG A 32 4.99 -1.35 -17.95
N GLU A 33 4.95 -1.82 -19.20
CA GLU A 33 3.84 -2.63 -19.70
C GLU A 33 3.86 -4.04 -19.12
N THR A 34 5.03 -4.51 -18.69
CA THR A 34 5.21 -5.84 -18.08
C THR A 34 4.97 -5.87 -16.58
N LEU A 35 4.83 -4.72 -15.92
CA LEU A 35 4.67 -4.65 -14.47
C LEU A 35 3.28 -5.08 -14.00
N VAL A 36 3.26 -5.91 -12.97
CA VAL A 36 2.07 -6.34 -12.24
C VAL A 36 2.21 -6.01 -10.76
N VAL A 37 1.08 -5.87 -10.06
CA VAL A 37 1.08 -5.67 -8.61
C VAL A 37 1.25 -7.05 -7.94
N GLY A 38 2.41 -7.30 -7.35
CA GLY A 38 2.70 -8.54 -6.62
C GLY A 38 2.08 -8.56 -5.23
N GLY A 39 2.04 -7.41 -4.55
CA GLY A 39 1.42 -7.28 -3.23
C GLY A 39 1.00 -5.85 -2.92
N ALA A 40 -0.10 -5.70 -2.18
CA ALA A 40 -0.55 -4.42 -1.68
C ALA A 40 -1.26 -4.61 -0.32
N TRP A 41 -0.81 -3.88 0.69
CA TRP A 41 -1.42 -3.90 2.02
C TRP A 41 -1.36 -2.52 2.67
N VAL A 42 -2.16 -2.37 3.73
CA VAL A 42 -2.31 -1.11 4.46
C VAL A 42 -2.21 -1.40 5.95
N ASP A 43 -1.22 -0.78 6.58
CA ASP A 43 -0.95 -0.93 8.01
C ASP A 43 -1.39 0.31 8.80
N GLU A 44 -1.60 0.13 10.11
CA GLU A 44 -1.94 1.24 11.00
C GLU A 44 -0.72 2.16 11.22
N GLY A 45 -0.92 3.45 11.03
CA GLY A 45 0.03 4.50 11.37
C GLY A 45 -0.20 5.08 12.75
N PRO A 46 0.61 6.08 13.17
CA PRO A 46 0.44 6.72 14.46
C PRO A 46 -0.95 7.37 14.60
N THR A 47 -1.62 7.06 15.71
CA THR A 47 -2.95 7.60 16.01
C THR A 47 -2.84 8.83 16.91
N LEU A 48 -3.34 9.96 16.44
CA LEU A 48 -3.40 11.21 17.19
C LEU A 48 -4.64 11.24 18.10
N LYS A 49 -4.44 11.55 19.37
CA LYS A 49 -5.53 11.69 20.36
C LYS A 49 -6.03 13.13 20.39
N ARG A 50 -7.34 13.33 20.28
CA ARG A 50 -8.03 14.62 20.45
C ARG A 50 -9.17 14.47 21.44
N ILE A 51 -9.52 15.57 22.10
CA ILE A 51 -10.65 15.61 23.02
C ILE A 51 -11.80 16.32 22.31
N ARG A 52 -13.00 15.74 22.41
CA ARG A 52 -14.24 16.40 21.99
C ARG A 52 -15.10 16.66 23.23
N PRO A 53 -15.41 17.94 23.54
CA PRO A 53 -16.28 18.27 24.66
C PRO A 53 -17.69 17.73 24.42
N ARG A 54 -18.34 17.29 25.49
CA ARG A 54 -19.73 16.79 25.51
C ARG A 54 -20.48 17.42 26.69
N GLY A 55 -21.80 17.22 26.71
CA GLY A 55 -22.66 17.74 27.77
C GLY A 55 -22.25 17.26 29.17
N PHE A 56 -22.67 18.02 30.19
CA PHE A 56 -22.41 17.74 31.61
C PHE A 56 -20.92 17.64 31.98
N GLY A 57 -20.06 18.50 31.41
CA GLY A 57 -18.63 18.55 31.73
C GLY A 57 -17.82 17.32 31.27
N ARG A 58 -18.39 16.46 30.42
CA ARG A 58 -17.74 15.23 29.96
C ARG A 58 -16.85 15.50 28.75
N ALA A 59 -15.75 14.74 28.65
CA ALA A 59 -14.80 14.84 27.57
C ALA A 59 -14.57 13.45 26.95
N PHE A 60 -14.90 13.29 25.66
CA PHE A 60 -14.69 12.02 24.95
C PHE A 60 -13.44 12.08 24.09
N ARG A 61 -12.78 10.93 23.94
CA ARG A 61 -11.60 10.81 23.09
C ARG A 61 -12.01 10.57 21.63
N VAL A 62 -11.48 11.37 20.72
CA VAL A 62 -11.55 11.16 19.27
C VAL A 62 -10.16 10.78 18.79
N THR A 63 -10.03 9.61 18.19
CA THR A 63 -8.79 9.12 17.57
C THR A 63 -8.74 9.51 16.11
N LYS A 64 -7.74 10.28 15.71
CA LYS A 64 -7.41 10.56 14.31
C LYS A 64 -6.39 9.53 13.85
N ARG A 65 -6.86 8.49 13.17
CA ARG A 65 -6.03 7.38 12.68
C ARG A 65 -5.34 7.79 11.38
N THR A 66 -4.12 7.31 11.20
CA THR A 66 -3.37 7.39 9.95
C THR A 66 -3.01 5.97 9.51
N SER A 67 -2.53 5.82 8.28
CA SER A 67 -2.18 4.51 7.71
C SER A 67 -0.92 4.60 6.87
N HIS A 68 -0.19 3.49 6.78
CA HIS A 68 0.90 3.30 5.84
C HIS A 68 0.43 2.42 4.68
N ILE A 69 0.62 2.88 3.45
CA ILE A 69 0.23 2.16 2.24
C ILE A 69 1.52 1.62 1.61
N THR A 70 1.60 0.30 1.48
CA THR A 70 2.74 -0.37 0.83
C THR A 70 2.24 -1.06 -0.42
N VAL A 71 2.91 -0.78 -1.55
CA VAL A 71 2.62 -1.40 -2.86
C VAL A 71 3.93 -1.96 -3.39
N VAL A 72 3.89 -3.23 -3.79
CA VAL A 72 4.99 -3.94 -4.42
C VAL A 72 4.61 -4.23 -5.88
N VAL A 73 5.45 -3.77 -6.79
CA VAL A 73 5.32 -4.02 -8.23
C VAL A 73 6.42 -4.99 -8.66
N GLU A 74 6.06 -5.95 -9.48
CA GLU A 74 6.94 -7.01 -9.96
C GLU A 74 6.74 -7.16 -11.46
N PRO A 75 7.78 -7.52 -12.23
CA PRO A 75 7.60 -7.89 -13.62
C PRO A 75 6.76 -9.17 -13.69
N ARG A 76 5.89 -9.24 -14.68
CA ARG A 76 5.09 -10.44 -14.94
C ARG A 76 6.02 -11.59 -15.33
N GLU A 77 6.20 -12.56 -14.43
CA GLU A 77 6.79 -13.83 -14.82
C GLU A 77 5.87 -14.50 -15.85
N THR A 78 6.39 -14.73 -17.05
CA THR A 78 5.71 -15.59 -18.02
C THR A 78 5.73 -16.99 -17.41
N ALA A 79 4.56 -17.63 -17.30
CA ALA A 79 4.37 -18.93 -16.65
C ALA A 79 5.42 -19.95 -17.14
N GLY A 80 6.45 -20.18 -16.32
CA GLY A 80 7.59 -21.03 -16.68
C GLY A 80 8.76 -21.07 -15.68
N ALA A 81 8.81 -20.25 -14.62
CA ALA A 81 9.98 -20.17 -13.73
C ALA A 81 9.74 -20.47 -12.24
N SER A 82 8.55 -20.93 -11.82
CA SER A 82 8.28 -21.25 -10.41
C SER A 82 8.67 -22.68 -10.02
N SER A 83 9.97 -22.98 -10.03
CA SER A 83 10.51 -24.21 -9.41
C SER A 83 11.90 -24.06 -8.81
N ALA A 84 12.19 -22.97 -8.07
CA ALA A 84 13.52 -22.85 -7.46
C ALA A 84 13.66 -21.98 -6.20
N LYS A 85 12.74 -22.02 -5.22
CA LYS A 85 13.07 -21.66 -3.81
C LYS A 85 12.26 -22.47 -2.82
N THR A 86 12.62 -23.74 -2.64
CA THR A 86 12.23 -24.54 -1.46
C THR A 86 13.48 -25.22 -0.91
N LYS A 87 13.68 -25.09 0.40
CA LYS A 87 14.74 -25.62 1.28
C LYS A 87 15.98 -24.74 1.48
N GLU A 88 15.95 -24.01 2.59
CA GLU A 88 17.00 -23.93 3.63
C GLU A 88 16.44 -22.93 4.67
N ARG A 89 16.06 -23.34 5.88
CA ARG A 89 16.98 -23.73 6.95
C ARG A 89 16.21 -24.51 8.03
N THR A 90 16.64 -25.74 8.27
CA THR A 90 16.49 -26.42 9.56
C THR A 90 17.91 -26.70 10.05
N ARG A 91 18.36 -25.91 11.02
CA ARG A 91 19.24 -26.26 12.13
C ARG A 91 19.15 -25.15 13.16
#